data_AF-A0A5Q0NXF4-F1
#
_entry.id   AF-A0A5Q0NXF4-F1
#
_cell.length_a   1.000
_cell.length_b   1.000
_cell.length_c   1.000
_cell.angle_alpha   90.00
_cell.angle_beta   90.00
_cell.angle_gamma   90.00
#
_symmetry.space_group_name_H-M   'P 1'
#
loop_
_entity.id
_entity.type
_entity.pdbx_description
1 polymer ?
#
loop_
_entity_poly.entity_id
_entity_poly.type
_entity_poly.pdbx_seq_one_letter_code
_entity_poly.pdbx_strand_id
1 'polypeptide(L)'
;MRFDLGWRRSSPSRPRIYLHIGTMKTGTTFLQGILEQNREQLAASGWLFPGEHWVDQDRAVSSILEAHRIRRAGAPPVEVDTSPWYAMAQEMTAHRGRGSILSMEFLSYAEPAQAAAIIDSLGDAEVHVVLAVRDARSAIPTQWQTSARAGSAVPWRNFVLAVENALDPEATAETPAQRLFQRTQGVPRMLEVWGGLVGSRNLHVITMPPPGSDPMLLWKRFAKVVGIGLSHPELPPHTVNPSLGHASAELLRLINIELGPLDRATYDGVVKSQLGRRTLGPRASIERKITLNRRGLALAARWNQRVRDAIGESGAHIVGRPSDLPVDPPPPEAPVALAHPERAEMLDAAATARDGLLDLQHRWRAEIDAPPGTVIVEDDLFCGAPVTSPERWVGEERPVLAAVTELAAMVRECITLREQVMLRRHAEAELAAAAEADEPA
;
A
#
# COMPACT_ATOMS: atom_id res chain seq x y z
N MET A 1 -15.42 23.81 -60.43
CA MET A 1 -15.16 24.07 -58.99
C MET A 1 -16.28 23.39 -58.18
N ARG A 2 -16.02 22.19 -57.64
CA ARG A 2 -16.79 21.57 -56.56
C ARG A 2 -15.77 20.80 -55.73
N PHE A 3 -15.44 21.32 -54.56
CA PHE A 3 -14.58 20.67 -53.59
C PHE A 3 -15.44 19.72 -52.75
N ASP A 4 -15.14 18.44 -52.84
CA ASP A 4 -15.78 17.39 -52.06
C ASP A 4 -15.00 17.26 -50.73
N LEU A 5 -15.45 17.96 -49.69
CA LEU A 5 -14.92 17.86 -48.34
C LEU A 5 -15.52 16.62 -47.67
N GLY A 6 -14.89 15.47 -47.91
CA GLY A 6 -15.20 14.23 -47.22
C GLY A 6 -14.92 14.33 -45.73
N TRP A 7 -15.94 14.70 -44.95
CA TRP A 7 -15.93 14.56 -43.49
C TRP A 7 -15.93 13.06 -43.17
N ARG A 8 -14.73 12.48 -42.96
CA ARG A 8 -14.63 11.17 -42.32
C ARG A 8 -15.27 11.31 -40.94
N ARG A 9 -16.47 10.76 -40.76
CA ARG A 9 -17.01 10.46 -39.43
C ARG A 9 -15.98 9.56 -38.75
N SER A 10 -15.25 10.11 -37.80
CA SER A 10 -14.43 9.33 -36.87
C SER A 10 -15.34 8.30 -36.22
N SER A 11 -15.08 7.01 -36.46
CA SER A 11 -15.65 5.95 -35.64
C SER A 11 -15.44 6.32 -34.17
N PRO A 12 -16.42 6.12 -33.26
CA PRO A 12 -16.19 6.37 -31.85
C PRO A 12 -14.96 5.57 -31.43
N SER A 13 -13.91 6.27 -30.98
CA SER A 13 -12.68 5.62 -30.55
C SER A 13 -13.04 4.71 -29.38
N ARG A 14 -12.57 3.45 -29.43
CA ARG A 14 -12.71 2.49 -28.34
C ARG A 14 -12.27 3.15 -27.02
N PRO A 15 -12.99 2.96 -25.89
CA PRO A 15 -12.59 3.54 -24.61
C PRO A 15 -11.15 3.14 -24.29
N ARG A 16 -10.33 4.08 -23.82
CA ARG A 16 -8.95 3.82 -23.41
C ARG A 16 -8.87 3.79 -21.89
N ILE A 17 -8.33 2.72 -21.32
CA ILE A 17 -8.27 2.51 -19.87
C ILE A 17 -6.84 2.20 -19.46
N TYR A 18 -6.29 2.98 -18.52
CA TYR A 18 -4.97 2.75 -17.93
C TYR A 18 -5.14 2.15 -16.54
N LEU A 19 -4.74 0.89 -16.39
CA LEU A 19 -4.67 0.19 -15.12
C LEU A 19 -3.25 0.36 -14.55
N HIS A 20 -3.08 1.24 -13.59
CA HIS A 20 -1.84 1.33 -12.81
C HIS A 20 -1.89 0.34 -11.64
N ILE A 21 -1.18 -0.77 -11.81
CA ILE A 21 -1.37 -1.97 -10.98
C ILE A 21 -0.39 -2.10 -9.82
N GLY A 22 0.53 -1.16 -9.62
CA GLY A 22 1.61 -1.24 -8.62
C GLY A 22 2.99 -1.21 -9.28
N THR A 23 4.03 -1.85 -8.75
CA THR A 23 4.02 -2.77 -7.59
C THR A 23 3.73 -2.05 -6.27
N MET A 24 3.58 -2.78 -5.16
CA MET A 24 3.44 -2.10 -3.87
C MET A 24 4.68 -1.26 -3.57
N LYS A 25 4.48 -0.13 -2.86
CA LYS A 25 5.57 0.71 -2.33
C LYS A 25 6.42 1.38 -3.42
N THR A 26 5.81 1.65 -4.58
CA THR A 26 6.40 2.38 -5.71
C THR A 26 5.75 3.76 -5.92
N GLY A 27 5.44 4.47 -4.83
CA GLY A 27 4.88 5.82 -4.91
C GLY A 27 3.42 5.87 -5.39
N THR A 28 2.67 4.78 -5.23
CA THR A 28 1.24 4.68 -5.55
C THR A 28 0.42 5.77 -4.86
N THR A 29 0.62 5.97 -3.55
CA THR A 29 -0.03 7.07 -2.79
C THR A 29 0.29 8.45 -3.34
N PHE A 30 1.52 8.68 -3.81
CA PHE A 30 1.91 9.97 -4.39
C PHE A 30 1.20 10.22 -5.73
N LEU A 31 1.18 9.22 -6.62
CA LEU A 31 0.49 9.32 -7.91
C LEU A 31 -1.03 9.46 -7.72
N GLN A 32 -1.62 8.67 -6.82
CA GLN A 32 -3.04 8.74 -6.48
C GLN A 32 -3.41 10.10 -5.91
N GLY A 33 -2.63 10.64 -4.97
CA GLY A 33 -2.88 11.97 -4.40
C GLY A 33 -2.81 13.10 -5.44
N ILE A 34 -1.89 13.03 -6.41
CA ILE A 34 -1.88 13.96 -7.54
C ILE A 34 -3.15 13.80 -8.40
N LEU A 35 -3.52 12.56 -8.75
CA LEU A 35 -4.71 12.31 -9.57
C LEU A 35 -6.00 12.81 -8.91
N GLU A 36 -6.13 12.60 -7.60
CA GLU A 36 -7.29 13.02 -6.81
C GLU A 36 -7.35 14.55 -6.66
N GLN A 37 -6.23 15.18 -6.29
CA GLN A 37 -6.16 16.65 -6.13
C GLN A 37 -6.43 17.39 -7.44
N ASN A 38 -6.10 16.81 -8.59
CA ASN A 38 -6.23 17.45 -9.90
C ASN A 38 -7.41 16.89 -10.72
N ARG A 39 -8.38 16.22 -10.08
CA ARG A 39 -9.50 15.52 -10.75
C ARG A 39 -10.28 16.41 -11.71
N GLU A 40 -10.62 17.64 -11.29
CA GLU A 40 -11.37 18.58 -12.14
C GLU A 40 -10.58 19.01 -13.38
N GLN A 41 -9.29 19.32 -13.21
CA GLN A 41 -8.41 19.72 -14.31
C GLN A 41 -8.16 18.57 -15.30
N LEU A 42 -8.06 17.34 -14.78
CA LEU A 42 -7.97 16.12 -15.57
C LEU A 42 -9.27 15.90 -16.36
N ALA A 43 -10.44 16.04 -15.72
CA ALA A 43 -11.75 15.93 -16.35
C ALA A 43 -11.95 16.97 -17.47
N ALA A 44 -11.59 18.23 -17.23
CA ALA A 44 -11.62 19.29 -18.25
C ALA A 44 -10.72 18.98 -19.46
N SER A 45 -9.66 18.20 -19.25
CA SER A 45 -8.76 17.72 -20.30
C SER A 45 -9.20 16.38 -20.92
N GLY A 46 -10.37 15.86 -20.56
CA GLY A 46 -10.95 14.62 -21.06
C GLY A 46 -10.46 13.34 -20.36
N TRP A 47 -9.78 13.42 -19.22
CA TRP A 47 -9.37 12.25 -18.43
C TRP A 47 -10.39 11.93 -17.35
N LEU A 48 -10.71 10.65 -17.18
CA LEU A 48 -11.52 10.16 -16.07
C LEU A 48 -10.61 9.52 -15.02
N PHE A 49 -10.72 9.95 -13.77
CA PHE A 49 -10.29 9.19 -12.60
C PHE A 49 -11.59 8.68 -11.95
N PRO A 50 -11.87 7.36 -11.94
CA PRO A 50 -13.20 6.85 -11.59
C PRO A 50 -13.45 6.80 -10.08
N GLY A 51 -14.72 6.77 -9.69
CA GLY A 51 -15.19 6.87 -8.30
C GLY A 51 -15.10 8.28 -7.71
N GLU A 52 -15.86 8.58 -6.66
CA GLU A 52 -15.86 9.92 -6.04
C GLU A 52 -14.63 10.11 -5.14
N HIS A 53 -14.28 9.05 -4.41
CA HIS A 53 -13.16 9.02 -3.49
C HIS A 53 -12.21 7.87 -3.82
N TRP A 54 -10.95 7.99 -3.40
CA TRP A 54 -9.98 6.89 -3.56
C TRP A 54 -10.48 5.54 -3.01
N VAL A 55 -11.21 5.57 -1.89
CA VAL A 55 -11.76 4.36 -1.24
C VAL A 55 -12.72 3.57 -2.16
N ASP A 56 -13.33 4.22 -3.15
CA ASP A 56 -14.20 3.55 -4.10
C ASP A 56 -13.40 2.63 -5.03
N GLN A 57 -12.18 3.02 -5.42
CA GLN A 57 -11.30 2.17 -6.21
C GLN A 57 -10.79 0.97 -5.39
N ASP A 58 -10.52 1.18 -4.10
CA ASP A 58 -10.16 0.10 -3.18
C ASP A 58 -11.29 -0.92 -3.03
N ARG A 59 -12.52 -0.44 -2.79
CA ARG A 59 -13.73 -1.27 -2.72
C ARG A 59 -13.98 -2.03 -4.03
N ALA A 60 -13.88 -1.35 -5.16
CA ALA A 60 -14.04 -1.94 -6.49
C ALA A 60 -13.05 -3.07 -6.73
N VAL A 61 -11.75 -2.81 -6.62
CA VAL A 61 -10.71 -3.83 -6.86
C VAL A 61 -10.81 -4.98 -5.85
N SER A 62 -11.03 -4.67 -4.57
CA SER A 62 -11.19 -5.70 -3.54
C SER A 62 -12.38 -6.62 -3.82
N SER A 63 -13.50 -6.07 -4.29
CA SER A 63 -14.71 -6.84 -4.60
C SER A 63 -14.48 -7.90 -5.68
N ILE A 64 -13.80 -7.56 -6.79
CA ILE A 64 -13.55 -8.54 -7.86
C ILE A 64 -12.47 -9.55 -7.49
N LEU A 65 -11.42 -9.14 -6.77
CA LEU A 65 -10.39 -10.07 -6.31
C LEU A 65 -10.96 -11.09 -5.32
N GLU A 66 -11.81 -10.64 -4.39
CA GLU A 66 -12.44 -11.49 -3.38
C GLU A 66 -13.52 -12.41 -3.97
N ALA A 67 -14.37 -11.91 -4.87
CA ALA A 67 -15.39 -12.72 -5.54
C ALA A 67 -14.79 -13.96 -6.23
N HIS A 68 -13.62 -13.82 -6.85
CA HIS A 68 -12.92 -14.94 -7.47
C HIS A 68 -12.26 -15.90 -6.48
N ARG A 69 -11.86 -15.42 -5.30
CA ARG A 69 -11.38 -16.28 -4.19
C ARG A 69 -12.51 -17.16 -3.67
N ILE A 70 -13.70 -16.59 -3.51
CA ILE A 70 -14.93 -17.27 -3.04
C ILE A 70 -15.42 -18.30 -4.07
N ARG A 71 -15.42 -17.96 -5.37
CA ARG A 71 -15.79 -18.91 -6.45
C ARG A 71 -14.91 -20.15 -6.50
N ARG A 72 -13.61 -20.04 -6.19
CA ARG A 72 -12.72 -21.19 -6.03
C ARG A 72 -13.03 -22.06 -4.81
N ALA A 73 -13.71 -21.51 -3.80
CA ALA A 73 -14.12 -22.21 -2.59
C ALA A 73 -15.54 -22.81 -2.66
N GLY A 74 -16.20 -22.78 -3.82
CA GLY A 74 -17.55 -23.36 -4.01
C GLY A 74 -18.69 -22.58 -3.37
N ALA A 75 -18.47 -21.31 -3.01
CA ALA A 75 -19.48 -20.45 -2.42
C ALA A 75 -20.40 -19.79 -3.48
N PRO A 76 -21.60 -19.31 -3.10
CA PRO A 76 -22.61 -18.81 -4.04
C PRO A 76 -22.08 -17.64 -4.91
N PRO A 77 -22.59 -17.48 -6.15
CA PRO A 77 -22.14 -16.42 -7.04
C PRO A 77 -22.38 -15.04 -6.42
N VAL A 78 -21.38 -14.15 -6.46
CA VAL A 78 -21.61 -12.72 -6.20
C VAL A 78 -22.55 -12.20 -7.29
N GLU A 79 -23.67 -11.61 -6.89
CA GLU A 79 -24.60 -10.95 -7.81
C GLU A 79 -23.85 -9.83 -8.54
N VAL A 80 -23.79 -9.96 -9.87
CA VAL A 80 -23.03 -9.05 -10.74
C VAL A 80 -23.55 -7.61 -10.66
N ASP A 81 -24.83 -7.44 -10.32
CA ASP A 81 -25.57 -6.17 -10.36
C ASP A 81 -25.27 -5.21 -9.19
N THR A 82 -24.67 -5.69 -8.09
CA THR A 82 -24.35 -4.88 -6.90
C THR A 82 -22.84 -4.73 -6.63
N SER A 83 -22.00 -5.27 -7.52
CA SER A 83 -20.55 -5.24 -7.34
C SER A 83 -19.96 -3.85 -7.61
N PRO A 84 -19.22 -3.25 -6.64
CA PRO A 84 -18.53 -1.98 -6.85
C PRO A 84 -17.57 -2.00 -8.05
N TRP A 85 -17.01 -3.17 -8.40
CA TRP A 85 -16.18 -3.30 -9.60
C TRP A 85 -16.95 -3.05 -10.90
N TYR A 86 -18.11 -3.68 -11.08
CA TYR A 86 -18.84 -3.59 -12.36
C TYR A 86 -19.43 -2.20 -12.58
N ALA A 87 -19.85 -1.50 -11.51
CA ALA A 87 -20.22 -0.09 -11.59
C ALA A 87 -19.04 0.79 -12.07
N MET A 88 -17.84 0.58 -11.51
CA MET A 88 -16.63 1.31 -11.91
C MET A 88 -16.17 0.96 -13.33
N ALA A 89 -16.28 -0.31 -13.72
CA ALA A 89 -16.02 -0.74 -15.10
C ALA A 89 -16.98 -0.08 -16.09
N GLN A 90 -18.27 0.03 -15.74
CA GLN A 90 -19.26 0.74 -16.55
C GLN A 90 -18.91 2.23 -16.69
N GLU A 91 -18.54 2.90 -15.59
CA GLU A 91 -18.09 4.30 -15.62
C GLU A 91 -16.92 4.50 -16.59
N MET A 92 -15.89 3.66 -16.48
CA MET A 92 -14.70 3.74 -17.33
C MET A 92 -14.98 3.43 -18.81
N THR A 93 -15.85 2.46 -19.09
CA THR A 93 -16.20 2.04 -20.46
C THR A 93 -17.24 2.95 -21.10
N ALA A 94 -18.01 3.71 -20.32
CA ALA A 94 -18.93 4.75 -20.81
C ALA A 94 -18.22 6.07 -21.14
N HIS A 95 -17.03 6.32 -20.58
CA HIS A 95 -16.26 7.54 -20.85
C HIS A 95 -15.86 7.66 -22.32
N ARG A 96 -16.01 8.87 -22.90
CA ARG A 96 -15.69 9.16 -24.31
C ARG A 96 -14.60 10.22 -24.47
N GLY A 97 -13.93 10.60 -23.39
CA GLY A 97 -12.79 11.50 -23.41
C GLY A 97 -11.49 10.83 -23.89
N ARG A 98 -10.35 11.35 -23.44
CA ARG A 98 -9.00 10.86 -23.75
C ARG A 98 -8.75 9.46 -23.20
N GLY A 99 -9.26 9.16 -22.01
CA GLY A 99 -9.18 7.86 -21.37
C GLY A 99 -9.50 7.90 -19.87
N SER A 100 -9.52 6.72 -19.26
CA SER A 100 -9.78 6.50 -17.85
C SER A 100 -8.52 5.97 -17.15
N ILE A 101 -8.28 6.37 -15.90
CA ILE A 101 -7.09 5.99 -15.12
C ILE A 101 -7.56 5.33 -13.83
N LEU A 102 -7.34 4.04 -13.68
CA LEU A 102 -7.55 3.31 -12.43
C LEU A 102 -6.19 3.04 -11.80
N SER A 103 -5.94 3.51 -10.58
CA SER A 103 -4.64 3.36 -9.93
C SER A 103 -4.79 2.62 -8.61
N MET A 104 -4.62 1.29 -8.64
CA MET A 104 -4.79 0.42 -7.49
C MET A 104 -3.76 -0.70 -7.45
N GLU A 105 -2.87 -0.65 -6.44
CA GLU A 105 -1.73 -1.57 -6.33
C GLU A 105 -2.12 -3.03 -6.05
N PHE A 106 -3.34 -3.30 -5.57
CA PHE A 106 -3.82 -4.66 -5.34
C PHE A 106 -4.07 -5.43 -6.64
N LEU A 107 -4.19 -4.74 -7.77
CA LEU A 107 -4.24 -5.39 -9.09
C LEU A 107 -2.96 -6.18 -9.39
N SER A 108 -1.80 -5.80 -8.81
CA SER A 108 -0.58 -6.62 -8.91
C SER A 108 -0.70 -8.01 -8.30
N TYR A 109 -1.70 -8.24 -7.44
CA TYR A 109 -1.93 -9.55 -6.82
C TYR A 109 -2.70 -10.50 -7.72
N ALA A 110 -3.43 -9.97 -8.71
CA ALA A 110 -4.34 -10.72 -9.56
C ALA A 110 -3.65 -11.97 -10.14
N GLU A 111 -4.26 -13.12 -9.89
CA GLU A 111 -3.92 -14.37 -10.58
C GLU A 111 -4.47 -14.37 -12.02
N PRO A 112 -3.97 -15.26 -12.91
CA PRO A 112 -4.39 -15.28 -14.32
C PRO A 112 -5.91 -15.20 -14.53
N ALA A 113 -6.69 -15.99 -13.78
CA ALA A 113 -8.15 -15.98 -13.89
C ALA A 113 -8.81 -14.67 -13.40
N GLN A 114 -8.24 -14.03 -12.38
CA GLN A 114 -8.73 -12.73 -11.88
C GLN A 114 -8.40 -11.61 -12.87
N ALA A 115 -7.17 -11.61 -13.41
CA ALA A 115 -6.76 -10.63 -14.40
C ALA A 115 -7.57 -10.76 -15.70
N ALA A 116 -7.84 -11.99 -16.15
CA ALA A 116 -8.72 -12.25 -17.30
C ALA A 116 -10.13 -11.71 -17.05
N ALA A 117 -10.74 -12.01 -15.90
CA ALA A 117 -12.07 -11.50 -15.55
C ALA A 117 -12.13 -9.96 -15.47
N ILE A 118 -11.06 -9.32 -14.98
CA ILE A 118 -10.92 -7.86 -15.00
C ILE A 118 -10.91 -7.35 -16.44
N ILE A 119 -10.08 -7.90 -17.33
CA ILE A 119 -10.00 -7.48 -18.73
C ILE A 119 -11.33 -7.72 -19.46
N ASP A 120 -11.94 -8.89 -19.28
CA ASP A 120 -13.22 -9.26 -19.90
C ASP A 120 -14.34 -8.30 -19.49
N SER A 121 -14.35 -7.87 -18.22
CA SER A 121 -15.34 -6.90 -17.71
C SER A 121 -15.24 -5.50 -18.34
N LEU A 122 -14.12 -5.18 -18.99
CA LEU A 122 -13.90 -3.90 -19.69
C LEU A 122 -14.29 -3.97 -21.17
N GLY A 123 -14.82 -5.10 -21.63
CA GLY A 123 -15.40 -5.25 -22.97
C GLY A 123 -14.38 -4.98 -24.09
N ASP A 124 -14.75 -4.12 -25.04
CA ASP A 124 -13.91 -3.77 -26.17
C ASP A 124 -12.94 -2.60 -25.88
N ALA A 125 -12.77 -2.17 -24.63
CA ALA A 125 -11.82 -1.11 -24.30
C ALA A 125 -10.38 -1.45 -24.71
N GLU A 126 -9.62 -0.44 -25.13
CA GLU A 126 -8.17 -0.51 -25.27
C GLU A 126 -7.54 -0.34 -23.88
N VAL A 127 -7.14 -1.46 -23.27
CA VAL A 127 -6.59 -1.49 -21.92
C VAL A 127 -5.07 -1.44 -21.95
N HIS A 128 -4.50 -0.46 -21.25
CA HIS A 128 -3.09 -0.30 -20.98
C HIS A 128 -2.77 -0.66 -19.54
N VAL A 129 -1.75 -1.49 -19.30
CA VAL A 129 -1.28 -1.85 -17.97
C VAL A 129 0.01 -1.09 -17.68
N VAL A 130 0.02 -0.37 -16.55
CA VAL A 130 1.16 0.42 -16.09
C VAL A 130 1.70 -0.18 -14.81
N LEU A 131 2.97 -0.58 -14.83
CA LEU A 131 3.68 -1.16 -13.71
C LEU A 131 4.88 -0.29 -13.32
N ALA A 132 4.85 0.29 -12.14
CA ALA A 132 6.01 0.89 -11.50
C ALA A 132 6.89 -0.18 -10.82
N VAL A 133 8.21 -0.04 -10.96
CA VAL A 133 9.20 -1.02 -10.48
C VAL A 133 10.30 -0.31 -9.67
N ARG A 134 10.63 -0.86 -8.51
CA ARG A 134 11.62 -0.30 -7.57
C ARG A 134 12.83 -1.19 -7.39
N ASP A 135 13.97 -0.56 -7.14
CA ASP A 135 15.19 -1.23 -6.68
C ASP A 135 14.94 -2.13 -5.45
N ALA A 136 15.29 -3.40 -5.58
CA ALA A 136 15.23 -4.40 -4.51
C ALA A 136 16.01 -3.99 -3.24
N ARG A 137 17.08 -3.19 -3.35
CA ARG A 137 17.85 -2.71 -2.18
C ARG A 137 16.97 -1.91 -1.23
N SER A 138 15.99 -1.20 -1.78
CA SER A 138 14.99 -0.46 -1.02
C SER A 138 13.70 -1.25 -0.79
N ALA A 139 13.28 -2.07 -1.76
CA ALA A 139 12.02 -2.81 -1.67
C ALA A 139 12.04 -3.86 -0.55
N ILE A 140 13.17 -4.59 -0.36
CA ILE A 140 13.27 -5.65 0.66
C ILE A 140 13.06 -5.07 2.08
N PRO A 141 13.82 -4.04 2.54
CA PRO A 141 13.56 -3.44 3.85
C PRO A 141 12.15 -2.85 3.99
N THR A 142 11.69 -2.13 2.95
CA THR A 142 10.37 -1.47 2.97
C THR A 142 9.22 -2.47 3.07
N GLN A 143 9.35 -3.64 2.44
CA GLN A 143 8.36 -4.70 2.52
C GLN A 143 8.33 -5.33 3.93
N TRP A 144 9.48 -5.57 4.54
CA TRP A 144 9.55 -6.08 5.92
C TRP A 144 8.93 -5.11 6.93
N GLN A 145 9.24 -3.80 6.82
CA GLN A 145 8.64 -2.76 7.66
C GLN A 145 7.12 -2.74 7.50
N THR A 146 6.65 -2.84 6.26
CA THR A 146 5.22 -2.87 5.95
C THR A 146 4.56 -4.14 6.50
N SER A 147 5.24 -5.29 6.44
CA SER A 147 4.71 -6.55 6.98
C SER A 147 4.66 -6.55 8.50
N ALA A 148 5.67 -6.01 9.18
CA ALA A 148 5.67 -5.87 10.64
C ALA A 148 4.50 -4.99 11.11
N ARG A 149 4.26 -3.86 10.41
CA ARG A 149 3.09 -3.00 10.66
C ARG A 149 1.74 -3.67 10.30
N ALA A 150 1.77 -4.74 9.52
CA ALA A 150 0.58 -5.48 9.10
C ALA A 150 0.38 -6.78 9.89
N GLY A 151 1.05 -6.96 11.04
CA GLY A 151 0.87 -8.12 11.93
C GLY A 151 1.89 -9.23 11.78
N SER A 152 2.90 -9.08 10.91
CA SER A 152 3.92 -10.11 10.75
C SER A 152 4.81 -10.22 11.99
N ALA A 153 5.10 -11.46 12.39
CA ALA A 153 6.06 -11.83 13.42
C ALA A 153 7.45 -12.18 12.85
N VAL A 154 7.63 -12.18 11.53
CA VAL A 154 8.83 -12.70 10.85
C VAL A 154 10.05 -11.83 11.13
N PRO A 155 11.14 -12.35 11.75
CA PRO A 155 12.35 -11.58 11.98
C PRO A 155 13.01 -11.08 10.69
N TRP A 156 13.67 -9.92 10.73
CA TRP A 156 14.32 -9.30 9.56
C TRP A 156 15.25 -10.27 8.80
N ARG A 157 16.11 -10.98 9.52
CA ARG A 157 17.01 -11.99 8.94
C ARG A 157 16.25 -13.08 8.19
N ASN A 158 15.16 -13.57 8.77
CA ASN A 158 14.36 -14.64 8.16
C ASN A 158 13.57 -14.13 6.95
N PHE A 159 13.17 -12.86 6.94
CA PHE A 159 12.57 -12.23 5.78
C PHE A 159 13.57 -12.14 4.61
N VAL A 160 14.80 -11.68 4.86
CA VAL A 160 15.86 -11.65 3.82
C VAL A 160 16.14 -13.04 3.26
N LEU A 161 16.21 -14.06 4.13
CA LEU A 161 16.36 -15.46 3.69
C LEU A 161 15.16 -15.95 2.87
N ALA A 162 13.94 -15.57 3.23
CA ALA A 162 12.76 -15.92 2.46
C ALA A 162 12.77 -15.30 1.05
N VAL A 163 13.29 -14.07 0.91
CA VAL A 163 13.49 -13.43 -0.40
C VAL A 163 14.60 -14.13 -1.18
N GLU A 164 15.67 -14.57 -0.52
CA GLU A 164 16.73 -15.34 -1.18
C GLU A 164 16.22 -16.66 -1.73
N ASN A 165 15.45 -17.40 -0.92
CA ASN A 165 14.82 -18.65 -1.34
C ASN A 165 13.79 -18.44 -2.48
N ALA A 166 13.20 -17.24 -2.57
CA ALA A 166 12.29 -16.91 -3.68
C ALA A 166 12.98 -16.85 -5.05
N LEU A 167 14.31 -16.72 -5.09
CA LEU A 167 15.12 -16.80 -6.30
C LEU A 167 15.62 -18.21 -6.62
N ASP A 168 15.56 -19.13 -5.66
CA ASP A 168 16.05 -20.49 -5.82
C ASP A 168 14.94 -21.38 -6.44
N PRO A 169 15.13 -21.91 -7.67
CA PRO A 169 14.14 -22.78 -8.30
C PRO A 169 13.94 -24.10 -7.56
N GLU A 170 14.93 -24.53 -6.75
CA GLU A 170 14.89 -25.78 -5.98
C GLU A 170 14.38 -25.57 -4.54
N ALA A 171 14.01 -24.33 -4.18
CA ALA A 171 13.50 -24.04 -2.85
C ALA A 171 12.22 -24.86 -2.54
N THR A 172 12.24 -25.57 -1.42
CA THR A 172 11.08 -26.30 -0.88
C THR A 172 9.91 -25.36 -0.54
N ALA A 173 8.74 -25.95 -0.22
CA ALA A 173 7.48 -25.30 0.16
C ALA A 173 7.55 -23.81 0.57
N GLU A 174 6.79 -22.99 -0.16
CA GLU A 174 6.81 -21.54 -0.06
C GLU A 174 6.45 -21.04 1.36
N THR A 175 7.29 -20.21 1.97
CA THR A 175 6.98 -19.59 3.27
C THR A 175 6.00 -18.42 3.12
N PRO A 176 5.27 -18.01 4.18
CA PRO A 176 4.42 -16.80 4.11
C PRO A 176 5.17 -15.52 3.72
N ALA A 177 6.43 -15.37 4.14
CA ALA A 177 7.27 -14.22 3.80
C ALA A 177 7.69 -14.24 2.32
N GLN A 178 8.02 -15.42 1.79
CA GLN A 178 8.31 -15.63 0.36
C GLN A 178 7.07 -15.31 -0.49
N ARG A 179 5.91 -15.88 -0.15
CA ARG A 179 4.62 -15.56 -0.78
C ARG A 179 4.35 -14.07 -0.80
N LEU A 180 4.52 -13.41 0.35
CA LEU A 180 4.29 -11.98 0.47
C LEU A 180 5.21 -11.21 -0.48
N PHE A 181 6.52 -11.46 -0.46
CA PHE A 181 7.46 -10.72 -1.30
C PHE A 181 7.23 -10.98 -2.80
N GLN A 182 6.96 -12.23 -3.20
CA GLN A 182 6.61 -12.56 -4.58
C GLN A 182 5.31 -11.87 -5.02
N ARG A 183 4.28 -11.89 -4.17
CA ARG A 183 3.00 -11.26 -4.47
C ARG A 183 3.12 -9.74 -4.62
N THR A 184 4.03 -9.10 -3.88
CA THR A 184 4.12 -7.63 -3.84
C THR A 184 5.25 -7.06 -4.71
N GLN A 185 6.29 -7.84 -5.03
CA GLN A 185 7.48 -7.39 -5.78
C GLN A 185 7.89 -8.34 -6.92
N GLY A 186 7.14 -9.43 -7.15
CA GLY A 186 7.38 -10.41 -8.23
C GLY A 186 6.99 -9.89 -9.61
N VAL A 187 7.72 -8.90 -10.11
CA VAL A 187 7.52 -8.27 -11.42
C VAL A 187 7.45 -9.28 -12.58
N PRO A 188 8.28 -10.33 -12.66
CA PRO A 188 8.19 -11.31 -13.75
C PRO A 188 6.79 -11.95 -13.88
N ARG A 189 6.21 -12.39 -12.75
CA ARG A 189 4.84 -12.94 -12.71
C ARG A 189 3.82 -11.90 -13.19
N MET A 190 3.96 -10.65 -12.74
CA MET A 190 3.02 -9.58 -13.11
C MET A 190 3.09 -9.28 -14.62
N LEU A 191 4.28 -9.23 -15.19
CA LEU A 191 4.49 -9.03 -16.63
C LEU A 191 3.91 -10.20 -17.44
N GLU A 192 4.09 -11.44 -16.99
CA GLU A 192 3.52 -12.62 -17.63
C GLU A 192 1.99 -12.58 -17.63
N VAL A 193 1.37 -12.41 -16.45
CA VAL A 193 -0.08 -12.40 -16.27
C VAL A 193 -0.74 -11.30 -17.10
N TRP A 194 -0.27 -10.06 -16.95
CA TRP A 194 -0.91 -8.92 -17.59
C TRP A 194 -0.50 -8.78 -19.05
N GLY A 195 0.76 -9.03 -19.38
CA GLY A 195 1.29 -8.97 -20.74
C GLY A 195 0.65 -10.00 -21.66
N GLY A 196 0.33 -11.19 -21.16
CA GLY A 196 -0.42 -12.21 -21.91
C GLY A 196 -1.83 -11.78 -22.29
N LEU A 197 -2.43 -10.84 -21.55
CA LEU A 197 -3.80 -10.36 -21.78
C LEU A 197 -3.85 -9.11 -22.66
N VAL A 198 -2.98 -8.12 -22.41
CA VAL A 198 -3.03 -6.83 -23.13
C VAL A 198 -2.03 -6.73 -24.29
N GLY A 199 -1.06 -7.64 -24.35
CA GLY A 199 0.05 -7.60 -25.31
C GLY A 199 1.10 -6.54 -24.97
N SER A 200 2.30 -6.72 -25.50
CA SER A 200 3.48 -5.89 -25.17
C SER A 200 3.31 -4.40 -25.52
N ARG A 201 2.53 -4.08 -26.55
CA ARG A 201 2.25 -2.68 -26.96
C ARG A 201 1.47 -1.88 -25.91
N ASN A 202 0.65 -2.57 -25.12
CA ASN A 202 -0.18 -1.96 -24.09
C ASN A 202 0.36 -2.23 -22.67
N LEU A 203 1.58 -2.77 -22.58
CA LEU A 203 2.27 -3.01 -21.32
C LEU A 203 3.36 -1.95 -21.13
N HIS A 204 3.31 -1.25 -20.00
CA HIS A 204 4.20 -0.14 -19.69
C HIS A 204 4.89 -0.33 -18.35
N VAL A 205 6.21 -0.13 -18.33
CA VAL A 205 7.02 -0.22 -17.11
C VAL A 205 7.61 1.15 -16.78
N ILE A 206 7.36 1.65 -15.58
CA ILE A 206 7.98 2.87 -15.06
C ILE A 206 8.98 2.46 -13.98
N THR A 207 10.21 2.93 -14.06
CA THR A 207 11.15 2.72 -12.94
C THR A 207 10.95 3.78 -11.88
N MET A 208 11.13 3.41 -10.61
CA MET A 208 11.17 4.38 -9.52
C MET A 208 12.43 5.24 -9.61
N PRO A 209 12.31 6.56 -9.46
CA PRO A 209 13.48 7.43 -9.37
C PRO A 209 14.42 7.01 -8.23
N PRO A 210 15.75 6.99 -8.44
CA PRO A 210 16.69 6.75 -7.35
C PRO A 210 16.63 7.88 -6.31
N PRO A 211 17.05 7.63 -5.05
CA PRO A 211 17.13 8.66 -4.02
C PRO A 211 17.91 9.89 -4.50
N GLY A 212 17.42 11.09 -4.16
CA GLY A 212 18.02 12.36 -4.59
C GLY A 212 17.59 12.84 -5.98
N SER A 213 16.77 12.07 -6.70
CA SER A 213 16.14 12.53 -7.94
C SER A 213 15.13 13.66 -7.70
N ASP A 214 14.78 14.39 -8.76
CA ASP A 214 13.63 15.29 -8.79
C ASP A 214 12.36 14.59 -8.21
N PRO A 215 11.74 15.13 -7.16
CA PRO A 215 10.53 14.57 -6.55
C PRO A 215 9.38 14.34 -7.54
N MET A 216 9.30 15.15 -8.60
CA MET A 216 8.28 15.04 -9.65
C MET A 216 8.64 14.05 -10.76
N LEU A 217 9.81 13.41 -10.72
CA LEU A 217 10.24 12.52 -11.79
C LEU A 217 9.31 11.32 -11.94
N LEU A 218 8.77 10.76 -10.84
CA LEU A 218 7.81 9.67 -10.91
C LEU A 218 6.52 10.11 -11.63
N TRP A 219 5.98 11.28 -11.27
CA TRP A 219 4.83 11.87 -11.96
C TRP A 219 5.11 12.10 -13.44
N LYS A 220 6.26 12.71 -13.79
CA LYS A 220 6.65 12.96 -15.19
C LYS A 220 6.71 11.67 -16.01
N ARG A 221 7.23 10.58 -15.43
CA ARG A 221 7.28 9.26 -16.09
C ARG A 221 5.87 8.69 -16.27
N PHE A 222 5.03 8.77 -15.25
CA PHE A 222 3.63 8.32 -15.29
C PHE A 222 2.80 9.11 -16.31
N ALA A 223 2.81 10.44 -16.22
CA ALA A 223 2.11 11.32 -17.13
C ALA A 223 2.54 11.12 -18.59
N LYS A 224 3.83 10.81 -18.83
CA LYS A 224 4.32 10.47 -20.17
C LYS A 224 3.72 9.16 -20.71
N VAL A 225 3.60 8.12 -19.89
CA VAL A 225 2.99 6.84 -20.28
C VAL A 225 1.51 7.02 -20.60
N VAL A 226 0.79 7.73 -19.72
CA VAL A 226 -0.66 7.93 -19.88
C VAL A 226 -0.97 8.98 -20.95
N GLY A 227 -0.06 9.92 -21.22
CA GLY A 227 -0.30 11.04 -22.13
C GLY A 227 -0.99 12.24 -21.47
N ILE A 228 -0.84 12.39 -20.15
CA ILE A 228 -1.37 13.52 -19.37
C ILE A 228 -0.47 14.75 -19.63
N GLY A 229 -1.08 15.86 -20.05
CA GLY A 229 -0.39 17.13 -20.34
C GLY A 229 -0.14 18.04 -19.13
N LEU A 230 -0.44 17.55 -17.92
CA LEU A 230 -0.37 18.33 -16.69
C LEU A 230 1.06 18.40 -16.14
N SER A 231 1.75 19.48 -16.49
CA SER A 231 3.17 19.67 -16.16
C SER A 231 3.40 20.18 -14.72
N HIS A 232 2.43 20.90 -14.16
CA HIS A 232 2.47 21.50 -12.83
C HIS A 232 1.21 21.10 -12.04
N PRO A 233 1.10 19.84 -11.60
CA PRO A 233 -0.04 19.43 -10.80
C PRO A 233 -0.01 20.10 -9.43
N GLU A 234 -1.18 20.34 -8.87
CA GLU A 234 -1.32 20.58 -7.45
C GLU A 234 -0.85 19.32 -6.69
N LEU A 235 -0.04 19.54 -5.65
CA LEU A 235 0.47 18.45 -4.84
C LEU A 235 -0.54 18.09 -3.76
N PRO A 236 -0.73 16.80 -3.46
CA PRO A 236 -1.54 16.42 -2.32
C PRO A 236 -0.96 17.02 -1.03
N PRO A 237 -1.81 17.30 -0.01
CA PRO A 237 -1.34 17.62 1.32
C PRO A 237 -0.30 16.58 1.76
N HIS A 238 0.74 17.01 2.49
CA HIS A 238 1.82 16.13 2.94
C HIS A 238 1.30 15.00 3.85
N THR A 239 0.78 13.93 3.25
CA THR A 239 0.43 12.71 3.96
C THR A 239 1.69 11.86 4.03
N VAL A 240 2.48 12.11 5.08
CA VAL A 240 3.64 11.27 5.36
C VAL A 240 3.11 9.93 5.86
N ASN A 241 3.21 8.89 5.03
CA ASN A 241 3.07 7.50 5.47
C ASN A 241 4.47 6.88 5.56
N PRO A 242 5.33 7.36 6.49
CA PRO A 242 6.71 6.91 6.55
C PRO A 242 6.71 5.41 6.89
N SER A 243 7.70 4.70 6.36
CA SER A 243 7.97 3.36 6.85
C SER A 243 8.56 3.49 8.26
N LEU A 244 8.18 2.58 9.17
CA LEU A 244 8.67 2.57 10.55
C LEU A 244 10.21 2.56 10.59
N GLY A 245 10.83 3.27 11.53
CA GLY A 245 12.26 3.10 11.80
C GLY A 245 12.60 1.68 12.29
N HIS A 246 13.88 1.34 12.37
CA HIS A 246 14.29 -0.03 12.66
C HIS A 246 13.83 -0.51 14.04
N ALA A 247 14.00 0.32 15.07
CA ALA A 247 13.65 -0.02 16.44
C ALA A 247 12.12 -0.14 16.59
N SER A 248 11.37 0.81 16.03
CA SER A 248 9.90 0.78 16.02
C SER A 248 9.33 -0.43 15.26
N ALA A 249 9.92 -0.80 14.13
CA ALA A 249 9.49 -1.97 13.36
C ALA A 249 9.75 -3.29 14.11
N GLU A 250 10.91 -3.42 14.75
CA GLU A 250 11.25 -4.62 15.53
C GLU A 250 10.42 -4.71 16.81
N LEU A 251 10.21 -3.59 17.52
CA LEU A 251 9.32 -3.52 18.68
C LEU A 251 7.91 -3.98 18.31
N LEU A 252 7.35 -3.43 17.22
CA LEU A 252 6.00 -3.80 16.76
C LEU A 252 5.91 -5.27 16.36
N ARG A 253 6.97 -5.83 15.76
CA ARG A 253 7.07 -7.27 15.46
C ARG A 253 7.03 -8.12 16.74
N LEU A 254 7.72 -7.71 17.79
CA LEU A 254 7.70 -8.40 19.08
C LEU A 254 6.33 -8.29 19.76
N ILE A 255 5.68 -7.13 19.69
CA ILE A 255 4.29 -6.94 20.15
C ILE A 255 3.34 -7.87 19.39
N ASN A 256 3.50 -8.03 18.06
CA ASN A 256 2.68 -8.96 17.28
C ASN A 256 2.82 -10.42 17.76
N ILE A 257 4.02 -10.83 18.20
CA ILE A 257 4.22 -12.16 18.78
C ILE A 257 3.43 -12.31 20.09
N GLU A 258 3.55 -11.32 20.98
CA GLU A 258 2.91 -11.32 22.30
C GLU A 258 1.37 -11.23 22.21
N LEU A 259 0.86 -10.49 21.23
CA LEU A 259 -0.58 -10.37 20.99
C LEU A 259 -1.19 -11.67 20.45
N GLY A 260 -0.45 -12.41 19.64
CA GLY A 260 -0.98 -13.55 18.89
C GLY A 260 -1.92 -13.11 17.76
N PRO A 261 -2.69 -14.06 17.18
CA PRO A 261 -3.59 -13.75 16.06
C PRO A 261 -4.77 -12.89 16.51
N LEU A 262 -5.05 -11.83 15.74
CA LEU A 262 -6.21 -10.96 15.87
C LEU A 262 -6.93 -10.89 14.51
N ASP A 263 -8.24 -10.62 14.53
CA ASP A 263 -8.95 -10.33 13.29
C ASP A 263 -8.44 -9.03 12.65
N ARG A 264 -8.66 -8.90 11.34
CA ARG A 264 -8.09 -7.82 10.55
C ARG A 264 -8.61 -6.44 10.99
N ALA A 265 -9.89 -6.32 11.32
CA ALA A 265 -10.51 -5.04 11.65
C ALA A 265 -10.01 -4.53 13.01
N THR A 266 -9.89 -5.43 13.99
CA THR A 266 -9.33 -5.12 15.31
C THR A 266 -7.86 -4.74 15.22
N TYR A 267 -7.05 -5.55 14.53
CA TYR A 267 -5.62 -5.25 14.35
C TYR A 267 -5.42 -3.91 13.63
N ASP A 268 -6.19 -3.66 12.56
CA ASP A 268 -6.04 -2.43 11.79
C ASP A 268 -6.48 -1.19 12.58
N GLY A 269 -7.57 -1.30 13.34
CA GLY A 269 -8.14 -0.19 14.12
C GLY A 269 -7.28 0.25 15.31
N VAL A 270 -6.56 -0.66 15.95
CA VAL A 270 -5.73 -0.35 17.13
C VAL A 270 -4.24 -0.40 16.81
N VAL A 271 -3.74 -1.55 16.36
CA VAL A 271 -2.29 -1.77 16.24
C VAL A 271 -1.73 -1.06 15.01
N LYS A 272 -2.30 -1.29 13.82
CA LYS A 272 -1.77 -0.71 12.58
C LYS A 272 -1.95 0.80 12.54
N SER A 273 -3.17 1.28 12.84
CA SER A 273 -3.53 2.69 12.72
C SER A 273 -2.97 3.52 13.88
N GLN A 274 -3.29 3.16 15.13
CA GLN A 274 -2.92 3.98 16.28
C GLN A 274 -1.45 3.74 16.66
N LEU A 275 -1.08 2.52 17.01
CA LEU A 275 0.28 2.26 17.48
C LEU A 275 1.32 2.39 16.35
N GLY A 276 1.09 1.75 15.20
CA GLY A 276 2.03 1.70 14.10
C GLY A 276 2.13 3.00 13.31
N ARG A 277 1.01 3.55 12.83
CA ARG A 277 1.02 4.76 11.98
C ARG A 277 1.11 6.04 12.81
N ARG A 278 0.21 6.23 13.78
CA ARG A 278 0.10 7.50 14.54
C ARG A 278 1.21 7.68 15.56
N THR A 279 1.57 6.63 16.30
CA THR A 279 2.52 6.74 17.42
C THR A 279 3.97 6.42 17.01
N LEU A 280 4.21 5.27 16.38
CA LEU A 280 5.56 4.85 16.01
C LEU A 280 6.03 5.38 14.64
N GLY A 281 5.10 5.75 13.75
CA GLY A 281 5.39 6.31 12.43
C GLY A 281 6.29 7.56 12.48
N PRO A 282 5.98 8.57 13.29
CA PRO A 282 6.80 9.78 13.42
C PRO A 282 8.25 9.53 13.85
N ARG A 283 8.54 8.44 14.58
CA ARG A 283 9.90 8.10 15.03
C ARG A 283 10.86 7.75 13.90
N ALA A 284 10.35 7.47 12.70
CA ALA A 284 11.18 7.09 11.55
C ALA A 284 12.26 8.14 11.19
N SER A 285 12.08 9.40 11.56
CA SER A 285 13.05 10.49 11.32
C SER A 285 14.24 10.47 12.30
N ILE A 286 14.08 9.90 13.49
CA ILE A 286 15.10 9.85 14.55
C ILE A 286 15.72 8.46 14.72
N GLU A 287 15.14 7.43 14.10
CA GLU A 287 15.62 6.06 14.18
C GLU A 287 16.56 5.69 13.03
N ARG A 288 17.45 4.72 13.29
CA ARG A 288 18.28 4.13 12.23
C ARG A 288 17.40 3.51 11.14
N LYS A 289 17.84 3.67 9.89
CA LYS A 289 17.21 3.02 8.73
C LYS A 289 17.57 1.53 8.71
N ILE A 290 16.63 0.73 8.22
CA ILE A 290 16.88 -0.68 7.95
C ILE A 290 17.67 -0.80 6.66
N THR A 291 18.79 -1.52 6.72
CA THR A 291 19.71 -1.69 5.60
C THR A 291 20.04 -3.17 5.40
N LEU A 292 20.43 -3.49 4.16
CA LEU A 292 20.92 -4.82 3.80
C LEU A 292 22.42 -4.91 4.10
N ASN A 293 22.86 -6.08 4.53
CA ASN A 293 24.28 -6.43 4.57
C ASN A 293 24.81 -6.75 3.17
N ARG A 294 26.11 -7.05 3.04
CA ARG A 294 26.76 -7.42 1.78
C ARG A 294 26.03 -8.55 1.04
N ARG A 295 25.63 -9.61 1.74
CA ARG A 295 24.85 -10.72 1.16
C ARG A 295 23.48 -10.25 0.67
N GLY A 296 22.78 -9.44 1.44
CA GLY A 296 21.49 -8.84 1.07
C GLY A 296 21.59 -7.88 -0.13
N LEU A 297 22.67 -7.11 -0.23
CA LEU A 297 22.93 -6.25 -1.39
C LEU A 297 23.22 -7.06 -2.65
N ALA A 298 23.98 -8.15 -2.54
CA ALA A 298 24.18 -9.10 -3.64
C ALA A 298 22.85 -9.78 -4.05
N LEU A 299 22.02 -10.15 -3.07
CA LEU A 299 20.66 -10.66 -3.31
C LEU A 299 19.81 -9.64 -4.07
N ALA A 300 19.80 -8.38 -3.65
CA ALA A 300 19.07 -7.31 -4.32
C ALA A 300 19.54 -7.11 -5.77
N ALA A 301 20.85 -7.19 -6.02
CA ALA A 301 21.41 -7.13 -7.38
C ALA A 301 20.91 -8.29 -8.26
N ARG A 302 20.90 -9.53 -7.74
CA ARG A 302 20.34 -10.69 -8.46
C ARG A 302 18.84 -10.54 -8.72
N TRP A 303 18.07 -10.03 -7.76
CA TRP A 303 16.64 -9.75 -7.95
C TRP A 303 16.43 -8.69 -9.03
N ASN A 304 17.16 -7.58 -8.98
CA ASN A 304 17.10 -6.53 -9.99
C ASN A 304 17.47 -7.06 -11.38
N GLN A 305 18.46 -7.96 -11.48
CA GLN A 305 18.81 -8.61 -12.75
C GLN A 305 17.63 -9.44 -13.29
N ARG A 306 17.04 -10.32 -12.45
CA ARG A 306 15.84 -11.09 -12.82
C ARG A 306 14.69 -10.20 -13.30
N VAL A 307 14.49 -9.06 -12.65
CA VAL A 307 13.45 -8.08 -13.03
C VAL A 307 13.79 -7.42 -14.37
N ARG A 308 15.05 -7.01 -14.59
CA ARG A 308 15.51 -6.44 -15.87
C ARG A 308 15.34 -7.42 -17.03
N ASP A 309 15.70 -8.68 -16.82
CA ASP A 309 15.57 -9.74 -17.84
C ASP A 309 14.11 -9.93 -18.22
N ALA A 310 13.21 -10.08 -17.23
CA ALA A 310 11.77 -10.21 -17.47
C ALA A 310 11.16 -8.98 -18.18
N ILE A 311 11.61 -7.76 -17.83
CA ILE A 311 11.18 -6.55 -18.54
C ILE A 311 11.65 -6.61 -20.01
N GLY A 312 12.90 -6.98 -20.27
CA GLY A 312 13.45 -7.11 -21.62
C GLY A 312 12.69 -8.14 -22.47
N GLU A 313 12.38 -9.30 -21.89
CA GLU A 313 11.64 -10.39 -22.54
C GLU A 313 10.17 -10.03 -22.78
N SER A 314 9.55 -9.23 -21.91
CA SER A 314 8.13 -8.84 -22.03
C SER A 314 7.83 -7.93 -23.22
N GLY A 315 8.85 -7.25 -23.77
CA GLY A 315 8.67 -6.23 -24.80
C GLY A 315 7.90 -4.99 -24.35
N ALA A 316 7.70 -4.81 -23.04
CA ALA A 316 7.00 -3.66 -22.48
C ALA A 316 7.69 -2.33 -22.83
N HIS A 317 6.90 -1.28 -22.99
CA HIS A 317 7.43 0.07 -23.16
C HIS A 317 7.95 0.61 -21.82
N ILE A 318 9.25 0.90 -21.74
CA ILE A 318 9.91 1.32 -20.50
C ILE A 318 10.05 2.85 -20.47
N VAL A 319 9.65 3.47 -19.36
CA VAL A 319 9.89 4.88 -19.06
C VAL A 319 10.74 5.02 -17.81
N GLY A 320 12.01 5.38 -18.02
CA GLY A 320 13.03 5.56 -17.00
C GLY A 320 14.34 4.91 -17.42
N ARG A 321 15.20 4.51 -16.48
CA ARG A 321 16.54 4.00 -16.83
C ARG A 321 16.76 2.60 -16.24
N PRO A 322 17.38 1.66 -16.97
CA PRO A 322 17.79 0.38 -16.39
C PRO A 322 18.68 0.55 -15.15
N SER A 323 19.50 1.61 -15.11
CA SER A 323 20.35 1.98 -13.96
C SER A 323 19.56 2.25 -12.67
N ASP A 324 18.26 2.51 -12.76
CA ASP A 324 17.39 2.69 -11.59
C ASP A 324 17.16 1.35 -10.84
N LEU A 325 17.56 0.22 -11.43
CA LEU A 325 17.54 -1.13 -10.84
C LEU A 325 18.96 -1.71 -10.77
N PRO A 326 19.86 -1.21 -9.91
CA PRO A 326 21.29 -1.55 -9.95
C PRO A 326 21.57 -3.05 -9.76
N VAL A 327 22.49 -3.59 -10.55
CA VAL A 327 22.93 -5.01 -10.52
C VAL A 327 24.41 -5.15 -10.14
N ASP A 328 25.06 -4.03 -9.84
CA ASP A 328 26.47 -4.01 -9.48
C ASP A 328 26.73 -4.81 -8.19
N PRO A 329 27.90 -5.47 -8.11
CA PRO A 329 28.30 -6.18 -6.90
C PRO A 329 28.32 -5.22 -5.71
N PRO A 330 28.07 -5.72 -4.49
CA PRO A 330 28.13 -4.89 -3.30
C PRO A 330 29.55 -4.35 -3.09
N PRO A 331 29.69 -3.12 -2.57
CA PRO A 331 31.01 -2.54 -2.34
C PRO A 331 31.77 -3.31 -1.24
N PRO A 332 33.13 -3.36 -1.28
CA PRO A 332 33.95 -4.09 -0.30
C PRO A 332 33.77 -3.65 1.15
N GLU A 333 33.34 -2.41 1.39
CA GLU A 333 33.05 -1.83 2.71
C GLU A 333 31.65 -2.16 3.22
N ALA A 334 30.78 -2.80 2.42
CA ALA A 334 29.45 -3.17 2.86
C ALA A 334 29.51 -4.11 4.09
N PRO A 335 28.66 -3.88 5.11
CA PRO A 335 28.70 -4.63 6.37
C PRO A 335 28.42 -6.12 6.15
N VAL A 336 29.09 -6.98 6.90
CA VAL A 336 28.91 -8.44 6.77
C VAL A 336 27.67 -8.91 7.52
N ALA A 337 27.42 -8.39 8.72
CA ALA A 337 26.24 -8.70 9.51
C ALA A 337 25.04 -7.83 9.11
N LEU A 338 23.83 -8.38 9.23
CA LEU A 338 22.62 -7.57 9.16
C LEU A 338 22.56 -6.67 10.40
N ALA A 339 22.15 -5.42 10.21
CA ALA A 339 21.89 -4.54 11.33
C ALA A 339 20.72 -5.07 12.16
N HIS A 340 20.76 -4.80 13.46
CA HIS A 340 19.67 -5.01 14.41
C HIS A 340 19.60 -3.77 15.32
N PRO A 341 18.40 -3.38 15.78
CA PRO A 341 18.29 -2.26 16.70
C PRO A 341 18.94 -2.62 18.04
N GLU A 342 19.54 -1.62 18.67
CA GLU A 342 20.12 -1.77 20.00
C GLU A 342 19.00 -1.81 21.04
N ARG A 343 19.32 -2.38 22.21
CA ARG A 343 18.37 -2.47 23.33
C ARG A 343 17.83 -1.10 23.70
N ALA A 344 18.71 -0.10 23.82
CA ALA A 344 18.33 1.27 24.18
C ALA A 344 17.34 1.87 23.16
N GLU A 345 17.60 1.74 21.86
CA GLU A 345 16.70 2.25 20.82
C GLU A 345 15.32 1.60 20.87
N MET A 346 15.23 0.30 21.18
CA MET A 346 13.95 -0.38 21.35
C MET A 346 13.20 0.09 22.60
N LEU A 347 13.91 0.38 23.70
CA LEU A 347 13.29 0.94 24.91
C LEU A 347 12.83 2.39 24.70
N ASP A 348 13.55 3.19 23.91
CA ASP A 348 13.09 4.52 23.49
C ASP A 348 11.80 4.44 22.66
N ALA A 349 11.73 3.48 21.74
CA ALA A 349 10.52 3.24 20.96
C ALA A 349 9.37 2.74 21.86
N ALA A 350 9.67 1.92 22.86
CA ALA A 350 8.68 1.43 23.82
C ALA A 350 8.12 2.55 24.71
N ALA A 351 8.96 3.50 25.12
CA ALA A 351 8.52 4.69 25.85
C ALA A 351 7.49 5.49 25.03
N THR A 352 7.79 5.80 23.76
CA THR A 352 6.84 6.48 22.87
C THR A 352 5.58 5.65 22.63
N ALA A 353 5.71 4.34 22.43
CA ALA A 353 4.56 3.44 22.26
C ALA A 353 3.63 3.51 23.47
N ARG A 354 4.19 3.49 24.69
CA ARG A 354 3.44 3.55 25.93
C ARG A 354 2.67 4.86 26.05
N ASP A 355 3.33 5.98 25.80
CA ASP A 355 2.68 7.29 25.90
C ASP A 355 1.55 7.45 24.86
N GLY A 356 1.77 6.98 23.63
CA GLY A 356 0.71 6.99 22.62
C GLY A 356 -0.46 6.06 22.95
N LEU A 357 -0.22 4.93 23.64
CA LEU A 357 -1.29 4.06 24.12
C LEU A 357 -2.05 4.69 25.30
N LEU A 358 -1.36 5.37 26.23
CA LEU A 358 -2.02 6.11 27.31
C LEU A 358 -2.89 7.25 26.77
N ASP A 359 -2.38 8.01 25.81
CA ASP A 359 -3.17 9.04 25.10
C ASP A 359 -4.41 8.43 24.44
N LEU A 360 -4.25 7.31 23.75
CA LEU A 360 -5.37 6.61 23.11
C LEU A 360 -6.41 6.15 24.12
N GLN A 361 -5.98 5.53 25.23
CA GLN A 361 -6.88 5.13 26.30
C GLN A 361 -7.63 6.31 26.91
N HIS A 362 -6.93 7.42 27.14
CA HIS A 362 -7.54 8.64 27.67
C HIS A 362 -8.59 9.20 26.71
N ARG A 363 -8.26 9.33 25.42
CA ARG A 363 -9.20 9.83 24.39
C ARG A 363 -10.43 8.94 24.25
N TRP A 364 -10.26 7.62 24.18
CA TRP A 364 -11.41 6.72 24.04
C TRP A 364 -12.27 6.64 25.29
N ARG A 365 -11.68 6.72 26.50
CA ARG A 365 -12.48 6.87 27.73
C ARG A 365 -13.26 8.18 27.75
N ALA A 366 -12.60 9.29 27.41
CA ALA A 366 -13.27 10.59 27.32
C ALA A 366 -14.41 10.56 26.29
N GLU A 367 -14.24 9.86 25.16
CA GLU A 367 -15.30 9.64 24.18
C GLU A 367 -16.46 8.83 24.75
N ILE A 368 -16.18 7.71 25.42
CA ILE A 368 -17.20 6.85 26.04
C ILE A 368 -18.01 7.65 27.08
N ASP A 369 -17.34 8.48 27.89
CA ASP A 369 -17.94 9.28 28.95
C ASP A 369 -18.60 10.58 28.43
N ALA A 370 -18.33 10.98 27.18
CA ALA A 370 -18.84 12.22 26.62
C ALA A 370 -20.36 12.15 26.36
N PRO A 371 -21.11 13.23 26.67
CA PRO A 371 -22.53 13.32 26.35
C PRO A 371 -22.80 13.03 24.86
N PRO A 372 -23.96 12.44 24.52
CA PRO A 372 -24.34 12.20 23.13
C PRO A 372 -24.27 13.50 22.29
N GLY A 373 -23.73 13.40 21.08
CA GLY A 373 -23.59 14.55 20.16
C GLY A 373 -22.35 15.44 20.41
N THR A 374 -21.46 15.06 21.33
CA THR A 374 -20.16 15.73 21.49
C THR A 374 -19.28 15.47 20.26
N VAL A 375 -18.85 16.52 19.56
CA VAL A 375 -17.89 16.41 18.47
C VAL A 375 -16.49 16.17 19.03
N ILE A 376 -15.92 15.01 18.72
CA ILE A 376 -14.56 14.65 19.13
C ILE A 376 -13.64 14.84 17.94
N VAL A 377 -12.76 15.83 18.04
CA VAL A 377 -11.74 16.08 17.02
C VAL A 377 -10.63 15.04 17.17
N GLU A 378 -10.50 14.13 16.22
CA GLU A 378 -9.33 13.28 16.12
C GLU A 378 -8.16 14.12 15.59
N ASP A 379 -7.25 14.53 16.48
CA ASP A 379 -5.96 15.11 16.06
C ASP A 379 -5.21 14.08 15.20
N ASP A 380 -4.42 14.41 14.18
CA ASP A 380 -3.97 13.40 13.20
C ASP A 380 -2.76 12.53 13.65
N LEU A 381 -1.90 13.03 14.53
CA LEU A 381 -0.63 12.39 14.93
C LEU A 381 -0.35 12.56 16.43
N PHE A 382 0.33 11.57 17.03
CA PHE A 382 0.89 11.71 18.37
C PHE A 382 2.24 12.42 18.25
N CYS A 383 2.30 13.70 18.62
CA CYS A 383 3.46 14.57 18.46
C CYS A 383 3.95 15.12 19.82
N GLY A 384 4.14 14.24 20.80
CA GLY A 384 4.78 14.58 22.08
C GLY A 384 6.19 14.02 22.18
N ALA A 385 7.11 14.74 22.83
CA ALA A 385 8.30 14.10 23.39
C ALA A 385 7.82 13.05 24.43
N PRO A 386 8.36 11.82 24.42
CA PRO A 386 7.91 10.81 25.36
C PRO A 386 8.13 11.28 26.80
N VAL A 387 7.07 11.18 27.62
CA VAL A 387 7.07 11.42 29.05
C VAL A 387 7.55 10.17 29.79
N THR A 388 7.24 8.98 29.26
CA THR A 388 7.76 7.73 29.79
C THR A 388 9.29 7.70 29.58
N SER A 389 10.04 7.49 30.68
CA SER A 389 11.49 7.24 30.59
C SER A 389 11.78 5.76 30.24
N PRO A 390 12.75 5.49 29.35
CA PRO A 390 13.24 4.13 29.07
C PRO A 390 13.71 3.36 30.32
N GLU A 391 14.16 4.10 31.35
CA GLU A 391 14.61 3.53 32.64
C GLU A 391 13.55 2.68 33.34
N ARG A 392 12.28 2.85 32.96
CA ARG A 392 11.15 2.04 33.43
C ARG A 392 11.41 0.54 33.35
N TRP A 393 12.12 0.08 32.32
CA TRP A 393 12.35 -1.35 32.09
C TRP A 393 13.81 -1.76 32.25
N VAL A 394 14.74 -0.82 32.43
CA VAL A 394 16.19 -1.10 32.44
C VAL A 394 16.59 -2.04 33.58
N GLY A 395 15.89 -1.98 34.72
CA GLY A 395 16.14 -2.84 35.88
C GLY A 395 15.62 -4.28 35.75
N GLU A 396 14.84 -4.59 34.71
CA GLU A 396 14.28 -5.93 34.48
C GLU A 396 15.35 -6.89 33.93
N GLU A 397 15.23 -8.19 34.21
CA GLU A 397 16.17 -9.20 33.68
C GLU A 397 16.19 -9.20 32.13
N ARG A 398 15.02 -8.96 31.53
CA ARG A 398 14.84 -8.85 30.07
C ARG A 398 14.08 -7.56 29.75
N PRO A 399 14.75 -6.39 29.71
CA PRO A 399 14.11 -5.08 29.61
C PRO A 399 13.14 -4.95 28.44
N VAL A 400 13.56 -5.38 27.25
CA VAL A 400 12.74 -5.27 26.04
C VAL A 400 11.52 -6.20 26.11
N LEU A 401 11.67 -7.39 26.69
CA LEU A 401 10.55 -8.31 26.84
C LEU A 401 9.52 -7.76 27.84
N ALA A 402 9.98 -7.22 28.98
CA ALA A 402 9.11 -6.57 29.95
C ALA A 402 8.33 -5.41 29.34
N ALA A 403 8.99 -4.57 28.53
CA ALA A 403 8.33 -3.50 27.78
C ALA A 403 7.28 -4.04 26.77
N VAL A 404 7.63 -5.08 26.02
CA VAL A 404 6.70 -5.71 25.05
C VAL A 404 5.46 -6.28 25.75
N THR A 405 5.63 -6.99 26.86
CA THR A 405 4.52 -7.56 27.64
C THR A 405 3.61 -6.46 28.19
N GLU A 406 4.16 -5.37 28.74
CA GLU A 406 3.35 -4.23 29.18
C GLU A 406 2.57 -3.59 28.03
N LEU A 407 3.23 -3.31 26.90
CA LEU A 407 2.59 -2.70 25.74
C LEU A 407 1.51 -3.60 25.12
N ALA A 408 1.73 -4.91 25.07
CA ALA A 408 0.73 -5.84 24.59
C ALA A 408 -0.52 -5.87 25.49
N ALA A 409 -0.35 -5.81 26.81
CA ALA A 409 -1.46 -5.69 27.75
C ALA A 409 -2.26 -4.39 27.53
N MET A 410 -1.57 -3.26 27.36
CA MET A 410 -2.20 -1.97 27.05
C MET A 410 -2.93 -1.98 25.70
N VAL A 411 -2.38 -2.64 24.68
CA VAL A 411 -3.07 -2.82 23.40
C VAL A 411 -4.37 -3.61 23.58
N ARG A 412 -4.37 -4.68 24.38
CA ARG A 412 -5.60 -5.46 24.66
C ARG A 412 -6.66 -4.60 25.34
N GLU A 413 -6.26 -3.75 26.27
CA GLU A 413 -7.17 -2.78 26.90
C GLU A 413 -7.73 -1.77 25.89
N CYS A 414 -6.88 -1.24 25.00
CA CYS A 414 -7.31 -0.37 23.90
C CYS A 414 -8.29 -1.08 22.95
N ILE A 415 -8.13 -2.38 22.69
CA ILE A 415 -9.09 -3.16 21.89
C ILE A 415 -10.48 -3.15 22.57
N THR A 416 -10.55 -3.42 23.87
CA THR A 416 -11.82 -3.37 24.61
C THR A 416 -12.44 -1.96 24.61
N LEU A 417 -11.64 -0.91 24.78
CA LEU A 417 -12.13 0.47 24.71
C LEU A 417 -12.67 0.81 23.31
N ARG A 418 -11.99 0.35 22.25
CA ARG A 418 -12.45 0.56 20.87
C ARG A 418 -13.81 -0.08 20.62
N GLU A 419 -14.05 -1.29 21.13
CA GLU A 419 -15.35 -1.96 21.00
C GLU A 419 -16.47 -1.11 21.62
N GLN A 420 -16.24 -0.53 22.80
CA GLN A 420 -17.19 0.37 23.46
C GLN A 420 -17.43 1.66 22.67
N VAL A 421 -16.35 2.27 22.15
CA VAL A 421 -16.45 3.45 21.27
C VAL A 421 -17.28 3.14 20.02
N MET A 422 -17.04 2.00 19.37
CA MET A 422 -17.80 1.60 18.18
C MET A 422 -19.28 1.37 18.49
N LEU A 423 -19.61 0.74 19.63
CA LEU A 423 -20.99 0.57 20.07
C LEU A 423 -21.69 1.91 20.33
N ARG A 424 -21.00 2.85 20.99
CA ARG A 424 -21.50 4.22 21.22
C ARG A 424 -21.78 4.93 19.89
N ARG A 425 -20.81 4.97 18.99
CA ARG A 425 -20.95 5.62 17.67
C ARG A 425 -22.09 5.02 16.85
N HIS A 426 -22.29 3.70 16.94
CA HIS A 426 -23.40 3.03 16.26
C HIS A 426 -24.76 3.46 16.83
N ALA A 427 -24.91 3.49 18.16
CA ALA A 427 -26.13 3.94 18.82
C ALA A 427 -26.45 5.42 18.51
N GLU A 428 -25.43 6.29 18.47
CA GLU A 428 -25.61 7.70 18.06
C GLU A 428 -26.09 7.82 16.61
N ALA A 429 -25.54 7.01 15.69
CA ALA A 429 -25.95 7.00 14.29
C ALA A 429 -27.40 6.52 14.12
N GLU A 430 -27.83 5.51 14.89
CA GLU A 430 -29.23 5.06 14.90
C GLU A 430 -30.19 6.13 15.43
N LEU A 431 -29.81 6.83 16.51
CA LEU A 431 -30.60 7.94 17.05
C LEU A 431 -30.71 9.12 16.07
N ALA A 432 -29.61 9.45 15.38
CA ALA A 432 -29.62 10.51 14.36
C ALA A 432 -30.52 10.12 13.17
N ALA A 433 -30.43 8.89 12.68
CA ALA A 433 -31.28 8.40 11.60
C ALA A 433 -32.77 8.37 11.98
N ALA A 434 -33.08 8.05 13.23
CA ALA A 434 -34.46 8.12 13.74
C ALA A 434 -34.98 9.56 13.83
N ALA A 435 -34.14 10.51 14.25
CA ALA A 435 -34.52 11.93 14.32
C ALA A 435 -34.76 12.54 12.92
N GLU A 436 -33.96 12.17 11.92
CA GLU A 436 -34.16 12.57 10.52
C GLU A 436 -35.43 11.96 9.90
N ALA A 437 -35.84 10.78 10.35
CA ALA A 437 -37.07 10.14 9.88
C ALA A 437 -38.36 10.74 10.48
N ASP A 438 -38.26 11.41 11.64
CA ASP A 438 -39.37 12.05 12.36
C ASP A 438 -39.52 13.55 12.02
N GLU A 439 -38.67 14.13 11.16
CA GLU A 439 -38.80 15.52 10.71
C GLU A 439 -39.95 15.64 9.66
N PRO A 440 -41.03 16.40 9.94
CA PRO A 440 -42.13 16.55 8.98
C PRO A 440 -41.70 17.42 7.79
N ALA A 441 -42.05 16.95 6.58
CA ALA A 441 -41.74 17.57 5.28
C ALA A 441 -42.33 18.98 5.07
#